data_AF-A0A5N4DFV5-F1
#
_entry.id   AF-A0A5N4DFV5-F1
#
_cell.length_a   1.000
_cell.length_b   1.000
_cell.length_c   1.000
_cell.angle_alpha   90.00
_cell.angle_beta   90.00
_cell.angle_gamma   90.00
#
_symmetry.space_group_name_H-M   'P 1'
#
loop_
_entity.id
_entity.type
_entity.pdbx_description
1 polymer ?
#
loop_
_entity_poly.entity_id
_entity_poly.type
_entity_poly.pdbx_seq_one_letter_code
_entity_poly.pdbx_strand_id
1 'polypeptide(L)'
;ALTVAFEKIPENESADVCRNISVNVLDCDTIGQAKEKIFQAFLSKNGSPYGLQLNEIGLELHVGTRHKELLDIDSSSVILEDGITKLNTIGHYEERANAEAVTANAKAVIQMTFKAHRNVPKGLLDVEYSEDHCHLILPDSEAFQDVQGKRHRGKHKFKVKEMYLTKLLSTKVAIHSVLEKLFRSIWSLPNSRAPFAIKYFFDFLDAQAESKKITDPDVVHIWKTNSLPLRFWVNILKNPQFVFDIKKTPHIDGCLSVIAQAFMDAFSLTEQQLGKVRPSF
;
A
#
# COMPACT_ATOMS: atom_id res chain seq x y z
N ALA A 1 19.14 -6.19 2.79
CA ALA A 1 18.49 -5.94 4.10
C ALA A 1 19.34 -4.95 4.86
N LEU A 2 18.75 -3.86 5.34
CA LEU A 2 19.41 -2.83 6.13
C LEU A 2 19.36 -3.20 7.61
N THR A 3 20.48 -3.06 8.32
CA THR A 3 20.48 -3.20 9.79
C THR A 3 20.25 -1.84 10.40
N VAL A 4 19.15 -1.68 11.12
CA VAL A 4 18.72 -0.43 11.72
C VAL A 4 18.90 -0.50 13.23
N ALA A 5 19.59 0.49 13.79
CA ALA A 5 19.81 0.62 15.22
C ALA A 5 18.95 1.75 15.78
N PHE A 6 17.94 1.42 16.59
CA PHE A 6 17.01 2.37 17.21
C PHE A 6 17.58 2.97 18.48
N GLU A 7 17.58 4.31 18.56
CA GLU A 7 17.96 5.02 19.78
C GLU A 7 16.92 4.81 20.90
N LYS A 8 17.40 4.86 22.14
CA LYS A 8 16.52 4.83 23.31
C LYS A 8 15.88 6.22 23.47
N ILE A 9 14.56 6.26 23.51
CA ILE A 9 13.79 7.49 23.78
C ILE A 9 12.93 7.30 25.04
N PRO A 10 12.53 8.38 25.72
CA PRO A 10 11.70 8.31 26.93
C PRO A 10 10.43 7.47 26.76
N GLU A 11 9.83 7.50 25.56
CA GLU A 11 8.60 6.79 25.22
C GLU A 11 8.80 5.26 25.07
N ASN A 12 10.05 4.77 24.97
CA ASN A 12 10.38 3.35 24.79
C ASN A 12 11.36 2.80 25.83
N GLU A 13 11.32 3.31 27.06
CA GLU A 13 12.28 3.01 28.12
C GLU A 13 12.35 1.54 28.56
N SER A 14 11.37 0.71 28.19
CA SER A 14 11.36 -0.72 28.50
C SER A 14 12.65 -1.42 28.05
N ALA A 15 13.15 -2.31 28.91
CA ALA A 15 14.33 -3.12 28.64
C ALA A 15 14.11 -4.12 27.49
N ASP A 16 12.85 -4.51 27.25
CA ASP A 16 12.48 -5.56 26.29
C ASP A 16 12.39 -5.08 24.83
N VAL A 17 12.61 -3.79 24.57
CA VAL A 17 12.57 -3.22 23.22
C VAL A 17 13.75 -3.72 22.39
N CYS A 18 13.46 -4.41 21.29
CA CYS A 18 14.45 -4.80 20.29
C CYS A 18 14.89 -3.57 19.50
N ARG A 19 16.16 -3.19 19.67
CA ARG A 19 16.74 -1.98 19.08
C ARG A 19 17.51 -2.22 17.78
N ASN A 20 17.96 -3.44 17.52
CA ASN A 20 18.64 -3.77 16.27
C ASN A 20 17.71 -4.61 15.41
N ILE A 21 17.16 -4.02 14.35
CA ILE A 21 16.16 -4.64 13.49
C ILE A 21 16.70 -4.71 12.06
N SER A 22 16.68 -5.91 11.49
CA SER A 22 16.96 -6.09 10.06
C SER A 22 15.69 -5.77 9.27
N VAL A 23 15.78 -4.83 8.34
CA VAL A 23 14.66 -4.34 7.53
C VAL A 23 14.94 -4.62 6.06
N ASN A 24 13.94 -5.21 5.39
CA ASN A 24 14.01 -5.44 3.95
C ASN A 24 13.54 -4.19 3.20
N VAL A 25 14.47 -3.56 2.49
CA VAL A 25 14.22 -2.45 1.57
C VAL A 25 14.65 -2.87 0.17
N LEU A 26 14.12 -2.18 -0.83
CA LEU A 26 14.50 -2.27 -2.22
C LEU A 26 15.45 -1.13 -2.57
N ASP A 27 16.33 -1.37 -3.53
CA ASP A 27 17.20 -0.35 -4.14
C ASP A 27 16.41 0.83 -4.73
N CYS A 28 15.19 0.57 -5.19
CA CYS A 28 14.29 1.56 -5.74
C CYS A 28 13.44 2.29 -4.70
N ASP A 29 13.47 1.91 -3.42
CA ASP A 29 12.71 2.64 -2.39
C ASP A 29 13.28 4.05 -2.23
N THR A 30 12.41 5.06 -2.15
CA THR A 30 12.82 6.41 -1.73
C THR A 30 13.26 6.41 -0.27
N ILE A 31 13.89 7.49 0.19
CA ILE A 31 14.30 7.63 1.59
C ILE A 31 13.06 7.69 2.49
N GLY A 32 12.02 8.41 2.09
CA GLY A 32 10.73 8.40 2.78
C GLY A 32 10.13 6.98 2.89
N GLN A 33 10.06 6.24 1.78
CA GLN A 33 9.53 4.87 1.76
C GLN A 33 10.35 3.90 2.63
N ALA A 34 11.67 4.03 2.62
CA ALA A 34 12.52 3.25 3.50
C ALA A 34 12.18 3.54 4.96
N LYS A 35 12.07 4.81 5.37
CA LYS A 35 11.68 5.21 6.74
C LYS A 35 10.35 4.60 7.16
N GLU A 36 9.33 4.60 6.29
CA GLU A 36 8.04 3.96 6.58
C GLU A 36 8.19 2.45 6.85
N LYS A 37 8.93 1.72 6.02
CA LYS A 37 9.19 0.28 6.20
C LYS A 37 9.92 -0.02 7.50
N ILE A 38 10.82 0.87 7.91
CA ILE A 38 11.60 0.75 9.15
C ILE A 38 10.71 0.92 10.37
N PHE A 39 9.82 1.91 10.35
CA PHE A 39 8.82 2.12 11.40
C PHE A 39 7.86 0.94 11.50
N GLN A 40 7.42 0.41 10.36
CA GLN A 40 6.57 -0.78 10.33
C GLN A 40 7.29 -2.01 10.90
N ALA A 41 8.58 -2.18 10.60
CA ALA A 41 9.39 -3.26 11.15
C ALA A 41 9.57 -3.13 12.67
N PHE A 42 9.76 -1.90 13.18
CA PHE A 42 9.80 -1.64 14.62
C PHE A 42 8.49 -2.03 15.31
N LEU A 43 7.36 -1.53 14.80
CA LEU A 43 6.04 -1.82 15.33
C LEU A 43 5.76 -3.33 15.33
N SER A 44 6.10 -4.01 14.23
CA SER A 44 5.90 -5.46 14.10
C SER A 44 6.75 -6.26 15.07
N LYS A 45 7.97 -5.79 15.40
CA LYS A 45 8.89 -6.50 16.28
C LYS A 45 8.61 -6.24 17.77
N ASN A 46 8.21 -5.03 18.12
CA ASN A 46 8.07 -4.56 19.50
C ASN A 46 6.60 -4.42 19.95
N GLY A 47 5.63 -4.55 19.05
CA GLY A 47 4.19 -4.45 19.34
C GLY A 47 3.69 -3.04 19.69
N SER A 48 4.57 -2.04 19.68
CA SER A 48 4.28 -0.64 19.97
C SER A 48 5.01 0.28 18.98
N PRO A 49 4.44 1.46 18.67
CA PRO A 49 5.09 2.42 17.80
C PRO A 49 6.39 2.93 18.44
N TYR A 50 7.34 3.37 17.61
CA TYR A 50 8.63 3.83 18.10
C TYR A 50 8.51 5.05 19.05
N GLY A 51 7.57 5.95 18.79
CA GLY A 51 7.26 7.12 19.62
C GLY A 51 7.57 8.46 18.95
N LEU A 52 8.37 8.47 17.89
CA LEU A 52 8.63 9.65 17.04
C LEU A 52 7.84 9.59 15.72
N GLN A 53 7.79 10.70 15.00
CA GLN A 53 7.27 10.80 13.64
C GLN A 53 8.39 10.72 12.59
N LEU A 54 8.03 10.47 11.32
CA LEU A 54 8.99 10.30 10.21
C LEU A 54 9.86 11.54 9.93
N ASN A 55 9.37 12.73 10.26
CA ASN A 55 10.10 13.99 10.11
C ASN A 55 11.03 14.29 11.29
N GLU A 56 10.84 13.61 12.42
CA GLU A 56 11.69 13.72 13.61
C GLU A 56 12.92 12.82 13.53
N ILE A 57 13.04 12.04 12.44
CA ILE A 57 14.11 11.07 12.23
C ILE A 57 14.88 11.30 10.93
N GLY A 58 16.21 11.38 11.05
CA GLY A 58 17.14 11.35 9.93
C GLY A 58 17.49 9.90 9.53
N LEU A 59 17.86 9.70 8.27
CA LEU A 59 18.48 8.46 7.82
C LEU A 59 19.94 8.76 7.50
N GLU A 60 20.89 7.96 7.97
CA GLU A 60 22.32 8.19 7.71
C GLU A 60 22.98 7.02 6.97
N LEU A 61 24.01 7.32 6.19
CA LEU A 61 24.92 6.39 5.55
C LEU A 61 26.31 6.57 6.16
N HIS A 62 26.91 5.48 6.62
CA HIS A 62 28.24 5.49 7.24
C HIS A 62 29.24 4.75 6.33
N VAL A 63 30.29 5.45 5.92
CA VAL A 63 31.40 4.90 5.12
C VAL A 63 32.70 5.18 5.85
N GLY A 64 33.22 4.18 6.56
CA GLY A 64 34.36 4.36 7.45
C GLY A 64 34.04 5.33 8.59
N THR A 65 34.76 6.45 8.68
CA THR A 65 34.53 7.52 9.69
C THR A 65 33.61 8.63 9.20
N ARG A 66 33.19 8.60 7.93
CA ARG A 66 32.30 9.61 7.34
C ARG A 66 30.85 9.18 7.51
N HIS A 67 30.00 10.13 7.86
CA HIS A 67 28.55 9.96 7.89
C HIS A 67 27.90 11.00 6.97
N LYS A 68 26.87 10.59 6.24
CA LYS A 68 26.06 11.45 5.38
C LYS A 68 24.59 11.23 5.69
N GLU A 69 23.84 12.30 5.89
CA GLU A 69 22.38 12.23 5.98
C GLU A 69 21.76 12.01 4.60
N LEU A 70 20.81 11.09 4.53
CA LEU A 70 20.08 10.70 3.34
C LEU A 70 18.75 11.46 3.32
N LEU A 71 18.52 12.16 2.23
CA LEU A 71 17.29 12.90 1.95
C LEU A 71 16.73 12.47 0.60
N ASP A 72 15.40 12.56 0.45
CA ASP A 72 14.73 12.31 -0.83
C ASP A 72 15.22 13.27 -1.91
N ILE A 73 15.59 14.50 -1.52
CA ILE A 73 16.25 15.49 -2.38
C ILE A 73 17.44 16.10 -1.63
N ASP A 74 18.61 16.09 -2.26
CA ASP A 74 19.82 16.73 -1.76
C ASP A 74 20.66 17.29 -2.92
N SER A 75 21.82 17.87 -2.63
CA SER A 75 22.75 18.38 -3.66
C SER A 75 23.30 17.30 -4.59
N SER A 76 22.98 16.04 -4.32
CA SER A 76 23.45 14.87 -5.03
C SER A 76 22.38 14.30 -5.97
N SER A 77 21.14 14.79 -5.89
CA SER A 77 20.00 14.39 -6.73
C SER A 77 20.27 14.60 -8.21
N VAL A 78 19.75 13.66 -9.01
CA VAL A 78 19.91 13.70 -10.48
C VAL A 78 18.82 14.59 -11.07
N ILE A 79 19.23 15.59 -11.83
CA ILE A 79 18.33 16.45 -12.61
C ILE A 79 18.31 15.92 -14.05
N LEU A 80 17.11 15.67 -14.57
CA LEU A 80 16.88 15.16 -15.92
C LEU A 80 16.90 16.29 -16.96
N GLU A 81 16.90 15.94 -18.26
CA GLU A 81 17.06 16.91 -19.37
C GLU A 81 15.95 17.97 -19.44
N ASP A 82 14.77 17.68 -18.87
CA ASP A 82 13.59 18.51 -18.76
C ASP A 82 13.55 19.39 -17.50
N GLY A 83 14.59 19.31 -16.65
CA GLY A 83 14.65 20.02 -15.37
C GLY A 83 13.94 19.29 -14.23
N ILE A 84 13.39 18.09 -14.48
CA ILE A 84 12.73 17.29 -13.45
C ILE A 84 13.79 16.65 -12.55
N THR A 85 13.59 16.80 -11.24
CA THR A 85 14.51 16.25 -10.24
C THR A 85 14.08 14.84 -9.84
N LYS A 86 14.98 13.87 -10.01
CA LYS A 86 14.73 12.50 -9.60
C LYS A 86 14.92 12.34 -8.08
N LEU A 87 13.92 11.75 -7.42
CA LEU A 87 14.01 11.38 -6.01
C LEU A 87 15.16 10.41 -5.78
N ASN A 88 15.93 10.67 -4.73
CA ASN A 88 16.99 9.78 -4.29
C ASN A 88 16.39 8.50 -3.71
N THR A 89 17.00 7.36 -4.05
CA THR A 89 16.60 6.03 -3.55
C THR A 89 17.72 5.40 -2.73
N ILE A 90 17.43 4.30 -2.04
CA ILE A 90 18.46 3.50 -1.37
C ILE A 90 19.59 3.13 -2.34
N GLY A 91 19.26 2.67 -3.54
CA GLY A 91 20.21 2.31 -4.59
C GLY A 91 21.10 3.48 -5.03
N HIS A 92 20.54 4.70 -5.16
CA HIS A 92 21.32 5.91 -5.47
C HIS A 92 22.46 6.14 -4.47
N TYR A 93 22.21 5.90 -3.18
CA TYR A 93 23.22 6.05 -2.14
C TYR A 93 24.12 4.81 -2.00
N GLU A 94 23.62 3.59 -2.20
CA GLU A 94 24.43 2.36 -2.17
C GLU A 94 25.51 2.37 -3.26
N GLU A 95 25.17 2.76 -4.48
CA GLU A 95 26.13 2.87 -5.60
C GLU A 95 27.27 3.84 -5.26
N ARG A 96 26.93 5.01 -4.71
CA ARG A 96 27.92 6.03 -4.30
C ARG A 96 28.74 5.59 -3.11
N ALA A 97 28.10 5.01 -2.10
CA ALA A 97 28.76 4.48 -0.91
C ALA A 97 29.80 3.43 -1.30
N ASN A 98 29.47 2.54 -2.24
CA ASN A 98 30.39 1.52 -2.73
C ASN A 98 31.60 2.13 -3.46
N ALA A 99 31.39 3.14 -4.31
CA ALA A 99 32.49 3.84 -4.97
C ALA A 99 33.43 4.53 -3.96
N GLU A 100 32.88 5.18 -2.94
CA GLU A 100 33.64 5.83 -1.87
C GLU A 100 34.36 4.83 -0.96
N ALA A 101 33.70 3.72 -0.61
CA ALA A 101 34.22 2.65 0.21
C ALA A 101 35.43 1.95 -0.42
N VAL A 102 35.38 1.70 -1.74
CA VAL A 102 36.51 1.15 -2.51
C VAL A 102 37.71 2.09 -2.42
N THR A 103 37.48 3.40 -2.55
CA THR A 103 38.55 4.41 -2.46
C THR A 103 39.14 4.50 -1.05
N ALA A 104 38.30 4.32 -0.02
CA ALA A 104 38.70 4.42 1.38
C ALA A 104 39.17 3.10 2.02
N ASN A 105 39.17 1.98 1.27
CA ASN A 105 39.38 0.62 1.78
C ASN A 105 38.55 0.33 3.06
N ALA A 106 37.29 0.77 3.04
CA ALA A 106 36.36 0.66 4.17
C ALA A 106 35.11 -0.13 3.78
N LYS A 107 34.35 -0.62 4.76
CA LYS A 107 33.02 -1.20 4.51
C LYS A 107 31.99 -0.08 4.51
N ALA A 108 31.19 0.03 3.44
CA ALA A 108 29.98 0.84 3.46
C ALA A 108 28.92 0.12 4.30
N VAL A 109 28.42 0.79 5.33
CA VAL A 109 27.27 0.32 6.12
C VAL A 109 26.27 1.45 6.15
N ILE A 110 25.11 1.24 5.55
CA ILE A 110 23.96 2.12 5.82
C ILE A 110 23.55 1.83 7.25
N GLN A 111 24.00 2.69 8.16
CA GLN A 111 23.64 2.66 9.57
C GLN A 111 22.76 3.86 9.85
N MET A 112 21.58 3.57 10.37
CA MET A 112 20.60 4.61 10.68
C MET A 112 20.84 5.11 12.10
N THR A 113 21.07 6.41 12.23
CA THR A 113 21.20 7.12 13.51
C THR A 113 20.12 8.17 13.62
N PHE A 114 19.56 8.35 14.81
CA PHE A 114 18.40 9.21 15.02
C PHE A 114 18.87 10.65 15.21
N LYS A 115 18.62 11.51 14.23
CA LYS A 115 18.68 12.96 14.45
C LYS A 115 17.32 13.48 14.89
N ALA A 116 17.10 13.57 16.20
CA ALA A 116 15.98 14.31 16.76
C ALA A 116 16.12 15.78 16.34
N HIS A 117 15.36 16.19 15.33
CA HIS A 117 15.27 17.59 14.95
C HIS A 117 14.41 18.33 15.98
N ARG A 118 15.03 18.81 17.07
CA ARG A 118 14.36 19.74 17.99
C ARG A 118 14.07 21.03 17.20
N ASN A 119 12.82 21.20 16.77
CA ASN A 119 12.25 22.34 16.02
C ASN A 119 12.26 22.23 14.49
N VAL A 120 11.61 21.21 13.92
CA VAL A 120 11.11 21.33 12.53
C VAL A 120 9.82 22.14 12.55
N PRO A 121 9.70 23.24 11.77
CA PRO A 121 8.44 23.94 11.61
C PRO A 121 7.37 22.94 11.15
N LYS A 122 6.22 22.98 11.82
CA LYS A 122 5.04 22.15 11.61
C LYS A 122 4.37 22.40 10.24
N GLY A 123 5.13 22.81 9.21
CA GLY A 123 4.65 23.21 7.89
C GLY A 123 5.37 22.53 6.71
N LEU A 124 6.38 21.68 6.95
CA LEU A 124 6.98 20.82 5.91
C LEU A 124 6.20 19.48 5.80
N LEU A 125 4.88 19.55 5.99
CA LEU A 125 4.02 18.45 6.50
C LEU A 125 3.58 17.42 5.48
N ASP A 126 3.75 17.69 4.21
CA ASP A 126 3.59 16.74 3.13
C ASP A 126 4.55 17.28 2.09
N VAL A 127 5.65 16.58 1.80
CA VAL A 127 6.27 16.79 0.49
C VAL A 127 5.33 16.09 -0.48
N GLU A 128 4.20 16.75 -0.74
CA GLU A 128 3.44 16.50 -1.95
C GLU A 128 4.42 16.89 -3.04
N TYR A 129 5.09 15.87 -3.59
CA TYR A 129 6.15 16.06 -4.57
C TYR A 129 5.57 16.94 -5.68
N SER A 130 6.18 18.11 -5.90
CA SER A 130 5.74 19.00 -6.98
C SER A 130 5.87 18.27 -8.32
N GLU A 131 5.18 18.77 -9.35
CA GLU A 131 5.28 18.24 -10.72
C GLU A 131 6.74 18.23 -11.25
N ASP A 132 7.65 18.96 -10.58
CA ASP A 132 9.07 19.02 -10.90
C ASP A 132 9.88 17.83 -10.34
N HIS A 133 9.24 16.84 -9.72
CA HIS A 133 9.90 15.67 -9.14
C HIS A 133 9.38 14.36 -9.74
N CYS A 134 10.29 13.40 -9.92
CA CYS A 134 9.92 12.05 -10.38
C CYS A 134 10.61 10.94 -9.58
N HIS A 135 9.96 9.79 -9.46
CA HIS A 135 10.54 8.59 -8.84
C HIS A 135 10.86 7.51 -9.88
N LEU A 136 9.88 6.67 -10.21
CA LEU A 136 10.01 5.57 -11.17
C LEU A 136 9.35 5.86 -12.52
N ILE A 137 8.44 6.83 -12.57
CA ILE A 137 7.69 7.23 -13.75
C ILE A 137 7.95 8.71 -13.98
N LEU A 138 8.28 9.08 -15.22
CA LEU A 138 8.41 10.48 -15.63
C LEU A 138 7.02 11.10 -15.79
N PRO A 139 6.77 12.33 -15.34
CA PRO A 139 5.49 13.02 -15.52
C PRO A 139 4.97 13.01 -16.97
N ASP A 140 5.86 13.23 -17.95
CA ASP A 140 5.54 13.18 -19.38
C ASP A 140 5.21 11.77 -19.92
N SER A 141 5.48 10.72 -19.15
CA SER A 141 5.08 9.35 -19.48
C SER A 141 3.61 9.06 -19.15
N GLU A 142 2.98 9.87 -18.28
CA GLU A 142 1.57 9.73 -17.88
C GLU A 142 0.63 10.66 -18.65
N ALA A 143 1.16 11.65 -19.37
CA ALA A 143 0.37 12.51 -20.26
C ALA A 143 -0.17 11.71 -21.45
N PHE A 144 -1.35 11.11 -21.24
CA PHE A 144 -2.33 10.71 -22.24
C PHE A 144 -2.88 11.91 -23.04
N GLN A 145 -2.05 12.91 -23.36
CA GLN A 145 -2.40 13.88 -24.38
C GLN A 145 -1.99 13.29 -25.73
N ASP A 146 -2.99 13.06 -26.57
CA ASP A 146 -2.86 13.03 -28.03
C ASP A 146 -2.25 14.36 -28.52
N VAL A 147 -0.97 14.59 -28.24
CA VAL A 147 -0.23 15.67 -28.88
C VAL A 147 0.29 15.10 -30.19
N GLN A 148 -0.50 15.31 -31.24
CA GLN A 148 -0.01 15.27 -32.60
C GLN A 148 1.25 16.13 -32.70
N GLY A 149 2.39 15.48 -32.90
CA GLY A 149 3.59 16.14 -33.41
C GLY A 149 4.79 16.12 -32.47
N LYS A 150 5.50 14.98 -32.42
CA LYS A 150 6.92 14.89 -32.80
C LYS A 150 7.37 13.43 -32.76
N ARG A 151 7.99 12.99 -33.86
CA ARG A 151 8.49 11.64 -34.07
C ARG A 151 9.62 11.32 -33.08
N HIS A 152 9.31 10.67 -31.97
CA HIS A 152 10.29 9.80 -31.30
C HIS A 152 10.09 8.36 -31.79
N ARG A 153 11.05 7.88 -32.58
CA ARG A 153 11.22 6.47 -32.94
C ARG A 153 11.48 5.69 -31.65
N GLY A 154 10.53 4.86 -31.23
CA GLY A 154 10.74 3.88 -30.17
C GLY A 154 9.61 2.87 -30.15
N LYS A 155 9.80 1.73 -30.80
CA LYS A 155 8.89 0.58 -30.85
C LYS A 155 8.76 -0.13 -29.48
N HIS A 156 8.36 0.58 -28.42
CA HIS A 156 8.25 0.03 -27.06
C HIS A 156 6.89 0.26 -26.37
N LYS A 157 5.92 0.93 -27.01
CA LYS A 157 4.66 1.34 -26.35
C LYS A 157 3.57 0.26 -26.24
N PHE A 158 3.72 -0.94 -26.81
CA PHE A 158 2.60 -1.91 -26.92
C PHE A 158 2.77 -3.29 -26.26
N LYS A 159 3.87 -3.58 -25.55
CA LYS A 159 4.11 -4.90 -24.92
C LYS A 159 4.17 -4.92 -23.38
N VAL A 160 4.03 -3.77 -22.75
CA VAL A 160 4.29 -3.63 -21.30
C VAL A 160 3.04 -3.93 -20.45
N LYS A 161 1.83 -3.56 -20.90
CA LYS A 161 0.58 -3.80 -20.15
C LYS A 161 0.27 -5.29 -19.93
N GLU A 162 0.52 -6.16 -20.92
CA GLU A 162 0.28 -7.60 -20.77
C GLU A 162 1.28 -8.28 -19.81
N MET A 163 2.50 -7.75 -19.69
CA MET A 163 3.52 -8.25 -18.75
C MET A 163 3.13 -7.99 -17.28
N TYR A 164 2.31 -6.98 -17.01
CA TYR A 164 1.81 -6.70 -15.66
C TYR A 164 0.56 -7.51 -15.29
N LEU A 165 -0.13 -8.12 -16.26
CA LEU A 165 -1.28 -9.00 -15.98
C LEU A 165 -0.86 -10.22 -15.15
N THR A 166 0.31 -10.80 -15.44
CA THR A 166 0.84 -11.91 -14.62
C THR A 166 1.15 -11.45 -13.20
N LYS A 167 1.59 -10.20 -12.99
CA LYS A 167 1.77 -9.64 -11.64
C LYS A 167 0.44 -9.46 -10.90
N LEU A 168 -0.63 -9.04 -11.59
CA LEU A 168 -1.98 -9.00 -11.01
C LEU A 168 -2.44 -10.40 -10.59
N LEU A 169 -2.23 -11.41 -11.45
CA LEU A 169 -2.53 -12.81 -11.11
C LEU A 169 -1.71 -13.30 -9.91
N SER A 170 -0.41 -13.02 -9.87
CA SER A 170 0.43 -13.37 -8.72
C SER A 170 -0.07 -12.73 -7.43
N THR A 171 -0.44 -11.45 -7.49
CA THR A 171 -0.99 -10.72 -6.34
C THR A 171 -2.31 -11.34 -5.89
N LYS A 172 -3.23 -11.62 -6.83
CA LYS A 172 -4.49 -12.31 -6.56
C LYS A 172 -4.25 -13.65 -5.85
N VAL A 173 -3.33 -14.48 -6.35
CA VAL A 173 -3.01 -15.79 -5.76
C VAL A 173 -2.46 -15.62 -4.35
N ALA A 174 -1.54 -14.67 -4.13
CA ALA A 174 -0.93 -14.43 -2.83
C ALA A 174 -1.96 -14.06 -1.75
N ILE A 175 -2.95 -13.22 -2.08
CA ILE A 175 -3.98 -12.78 -1.12
C ILE A 175 -5.20 -13.70 -1.05
N HIS A 176 -5.36 -14.63 -2.00
CA HIS A 176 -6.59 -15.41 -2.18
C HIS A 176 -7.05 -16.12 -0.91
N SER A 177 -6.12 -16.80 -0.21
CA SER A 177 -6.46 -17.56 1.01
C SER A 177 -6.99 -16.68 2.15
N VAL A 178 -6.52 -15.43 2.25
CA VAL A 178 -6.99 -14.46 3.24
C VAL A 178 -8.39 -13.98 2.88
N LEU A 179 -8.62 -13.66 1.60
CA LEU A 179 -9.92 -13.24 1.10
C LEU A 179 -10.98 -14.34 1.26
N GLU A 180 -10.61 -15.59 0.96
CA GLU A 180 -11.51 -16.72 1.12
C GLU A 180 -11.92 -16.91 2.59
N LYS A 181 -10.96 -16.82 3.53
CA LYS A 181 -11.24 -16.86 4.97
C LYS A 181 -12.16 -15.72 5.40
N LEU A 182 -11.95 -14.51 4.89
CA LEU A 182 -12.79 -13.36 5.17
C LEU A 182 -14.24 -13.59 4.68
N PHE A 183 -14.41 -13.99 3.41
CA PHE A 183 -15.75 -14.24 2.85
C PHE A 183 -16.45 -15.38 3.57
N ARG A 184 -15.73 -16.47 3.87
CA ARG A 184 -16.22 -17.55 4.72
C ARG A 184 -16.65 -17.02 6.09
N SER A 185 -15.88 -16.17 6.73
CA SER A 185 -16.28 -15.58 8.02
C SER A 185 -17.53 -14.70 7.94
N ILE A 186 -17.80 -14.05 6.81
CA ILE A 186 -18.97 -13.19 6.61
C ILE A 186 -20.27 -14.00 6.50
N TRP A 187 -20.26 -15.08 5.70
CA TRP A 187 -21.48 -15.86 5.42
C TRP A 187 -21.57 -17.21 6.14
N SER A 188 -20.56 -17.62 6.91
CA SER A 188 -20.63 -18.85 7.71
C SER A 188 -21.45 -18.61 8.97
N LEU A 189 -21.98 -19.71 9.51
CA LEU A 189 -22.77 -19.73 10.73
C LEU A 189 -21.91 -20.27 11.87
N PRO A 190 -21.40 -19.43 12.78
CA PRO A 190 -20.70 -19.90 13.97
C PRO A 190 -21.65 -20.80 14.78
N ASN A 191 -21.20 -22.02 15.12
CA ASN A 191 -22.02 -23.01 15.85
C ASN A 191 -23.37 -23.32 15.18
N SER A 192 -23.43 -23.24 13.85
CA SER A 192 -24.67 -23.42 13.06
C SER A 192 -25.79 -22.43 13.42
N ARG A 193 -25.44 -21.25 13.94
CA ARG A 193 -26.39 -20.18 14.28
C ARG A 193 -26.03 -18.89 13.56
N ALA A 194 -27.04 -18.28 12.94
CA ALA A 194 -26.90 -16.94 12.36
C ALA A 194 -26.93 -15.88 13.47
N PRO A 195 -26.25 -14.73 13.28
CA PRO A 195 -26.46 -13.57 14.13
C PRO A 195 -27.94 -13.21 14.23
N PHE A 196 -28.42 -12.91 15.44
CA PHE A 196 -29.84 -12.69 15.73
C PHE A 196 -30.47 -11.64 14.80
N ALA A 197 -29.79 -10.51 14.60
CA ALA A 197 -30.25 -9.43 13.74
C ALA A 197 -30.44 -9.89 12.28
N ILE A 198 -29.53 -10.71 11.75
CA ILE A 198 -29.63 -11.22 10.38
C ILE A 198 -30.82 -12.19 10.26
N LYS A 199 -30.96 -13.13 11.20
CA LYS A 199 -32.08 -14.08 11.18
C LYS A 199 -33.42 -13.36 11.23
N TYR A 200 -33.58 -12.46 12.20
CA TYR A 200 -34.81 -11.70 12.37
C TYR A 200 -35.14 -10.87 11.13
N PHE A 201 -34.16 -10.16 10.59
CA PHE A 201 -34.37 -9.30 9.43
C PHE A 201 -34.70 -10.11 8.16
N PHE A 202 -34.07 -11.26 7.96
CA PHE A 202 -34.38 -12.13 6.83
C PHE A 202 -35.75 -12.80 6.96
N ASP A 203 -36.14 -13.21 8.17
CA ASP A 203 -37.50 -13.72 8.43
C ASP A 203 -38.57 -12.64 8.16
N PHE A 204 -38.26 -11.39 8.51
CA PHE A 204 -39.12 -10.25 8.16
C PHE A 204 -39.26 -10.10 6.65
N LEU A 205 -38.17 -10.19 5.88
CA LEU A 205 -38.25 -10.13 4.41
C LEU A 205 -39.07 -11.28 3.82
N ASP A 206 -38.93 -12.49 4.37
CA ASP A 206 -39.69 -13.67 3.93
C ASP A 206 -41.19 -13.49 4.21
N ALA A 207 -41.57 -13.04 5.42
CA ALA A 207 -42.97 -12.73 5.76
C ALA A 207 -43.55 -11.62 4.87
N GLN A 208 -42.74 -10.62 4.50
CA GLN A 208 -43.15 -9.54 3.60
C GLN A 208 -43.34 -10.01 2.15
N ALA A 209 -42.64 -11.06 1.72
CA ALA A 209 -42.82 -11.69 0.42
C ALA A 209 -44.10 -12.54 0.39
N GLU A 210 -44.34 -13.32 1.45
CA GLU A 210 -45.55 -14.11 1.63
C GLU A 210 -46.81 -13.23 1.67
N SER A 211 -46.77 -12.14 2.45
CA SER A 211 -47.87 -11.15 2.51
C SER A 211 -48.22 -10.56 1.14
N LYS A 212 -47.21 -10.37 0.27
CA LYS A 212 -47.39 -9.88 -1.11
C LYS A 212 -47.66 -10.98 -2.13
N LYS A 213 -47.77 -12.25 -1.69
CA LYS A 213 -47.95 -13.44 -2.54
C LYS A 213 -46.85 -13.59 -3.60
N ILE A 214 -45.62 -13.20 -3.26
CA ILE A 214 -44.46 -13.39 -4.11
C ILE A 214 -43.98 -14.84 -3.93
N THR A 215 -44.08 -15.63 -4.99
CA THR A 215 -43.67 -17.04 -5.01
C THR A 215 -42.29 -17.25 -5.63
N ASP A 216 -41.75 -16.22 -6.28
CA ASP A 216 -40.45 -16.26 -6.95
C ASP A 216 -39.31 -16.12 -5.92
N PRO A 217 -38.47 -17.15 -5.72
CA PRO A 217 -37.36 -17.10 -4.78
C PRO A 217 -36.28 -16.07 -5.18
N ASP A 218 -36.19 -15.70 -6.45
CA ASP A 218 -35.20 -14.74 -6.95
C ASP A 218 -35.47 -13.35 -6.38
N VAL A 219 -36.74 -12.97 -6.23
CA VAL A 219 -37.13 -11.68 -5.62
C VAL A 219 -36.67 -11.60 -4.17
N VAL A 220 -36.86 -12.67 -3.40
CA VAL A 220 -36.45 -12.75 -2.00
C VAL A 220 -34.92 -12.72 -1.88
N HIS A 221 -34.22 -13.44 -2.76
CA HIS A 221 -32.76 -13.40 -2.86
C HIS A 221 -32.27 -11.98 -3.15
N ILE A 222 -32.87 -11.29 -4.12
CA ILE A 222 -32.55 -9.89 -4.46
C ILE A 222 -32.78 -8.97 -3.25
N TRP A 223 -33.85 -9.15 -2.49
CA TRP A 223 -34.08 -8.35 -1.28
C TRP A 223 -33.02 -8.58 -0.22
N LYS A 224 -32.69 -9.84 0.07
CA LYS A 224 -31.68 -10.21 1.08
C LYS A 224 -30.29 -9.69 0.69
N THR A 225 -29.91 -9.82 -0.57
CA THR A 225 -28.62 -9.35 -1.10
C THR A 225 -28.51 -7.83 -1.13
N ASN A 226 -29.54 -7.14 -1.63
CA ASN A 226 -29.59 -5.67 -1.68
C ASN A 226 -29.67 -4.99 -0.32
N SER A 227 -30.01 -5.72 0.74
CA SER A 227 -30.21 -5.16 2.08
C SER A 227 -29.02 -5.37 3.02
N LEU A 228 -28.36 -6.53 2.96
CA LEU A 228 -27.25 -6.85 3.88
C LEU A 228 -25.88 -6.90 3.17
N PRO A 229 -25.57 -7.87 2.28
CA PRO A 229 -24.30 -7.90 1.57
C PRO A 229 -23.93 -6.58 0.88
N LEU A 230 -24.82 -6.01 0.09
CA LEU A 230 -24.50 -4.84 -0.74
C LEU A 230 -24.47 -3.51 0.03
N ARG A 231 -25.20 -3.41 1.14
CA ARG A 231 -25.32 -2.15 1.90
C ARG A 231 -24.37 -2.10 3.09
N PHE A 232 -24.24 -3.21 3.80
CA PHE A 232 -23.39 -3.30 4.99
C PHE A 232 -22.01 -3.83 4.61
N TRP A 233 -21.92 -5.05 4.11
CA TRP A 233 -20.63 -5.73 3.94
C TRP A 233 -19.74 -5.09 2.88
N VAL A 234 -20.29 -4.73 1.71
CA VAL A 234 -19.53 -3.98 0.69
C VAL A 234 -18.98 -2.67 1.26
N ASN A 235 -19.74 -1.97 2.09
CA ASN A 235 -19.30 -0.72 2.69
C ASN A 235 -18.14 -0.95 3.67
N ILE A 236 -18.22 -1.97 4.53
CA ILE A 236 -17.14 -2.35 5.45
C ILE A 236 -15.89 -2.81 4.68
N LEU A 237 -16.04 -3.62 3.63
CA LEU A 237 -14.94 -4.09 2.80
C LEU A 237 -14.21 -2.93 2.09
N LYS A 238 -14.97 -1.96 1.56
CA LYS A 238 -14.40 -0.79 0.90
C LYS A 238 -13.81 0.21 1.89
N ASN A 239 -14.34 0.28 3.11
CA ASN A 239 -13.97 1.30 4.09
C ASN A 239 -13.50 0.67 5.41
N PRO A 240 -12.33 -0.01 5.41
CA PRO A 240 -11.80 -0.64 6.62
C PRO A 240 -11.50 0.36 7.73
N GLN A 241 -11.30 1.64 7.40
CA GLN A 241 -11.09 2.72 8.37
C GLN A 241 -12.28 2.97 9.30
N PHE A 242 -13.48 2.45 8.99
CA PHE A 242 -14.63 2.48 9.89
C PHE A 242 -14.51 1.51 11.07
N VAL A 243 -13.64 0.51 10.94
CA VAL A 243 -13.46 -0.55 11.94
C VAL A 243 -12.07 -0.52 12.55
N PHE A 244 -11.07 -0.12 11.77
CA PHE A 244 -9.66 -0.16 12.15
C PHE A 244 -8.99 1.20 11.97
N ASP A 245 -7.95 1.47 12.76
CA ASP A 245 -7.11 2.65 12.60
C ASP A 245 -6.11 2.42 11.44
N ILE A 246 -6.57 2.70 10.22
CA ILE A 246 -5.79 2.48 8.99
C ILE A 246 -5.90 3.72 8.10
N LYS A 247 -4.76 4.26 7.66
CA LYS A 247 -4.71 5.27 6.61
C LYS A 247 -4.99 4.61 5.25
N LYS A 248 -6.18 4.87 4.70
CA LYS A 248 -6.59 4.36 3.40
C LYS A 248 -5.99 5.23 2.28
N THR A 249 -5.14 4.65 1.44
CA THR A 249 -4.59 5.32 0.25
C THR A 249 -5.46 5.10 -0.99
N PRO A 250 -5.38 5.96 -2.03
CA PRO A 250 -6.11 5.76 -3.28
C PRO A 250 -5.83 4.41 -3.95
N HIS A 251 -4.57 3.93 -3.88
CA HIS A 251 -4.21 2.61 -4.40
C HIS A 251 -4.93 1.48 -3.64
N ILE A 252 -4.95 1.54 -2.30
CA ILE A 252 -5.68 0.56 -1.47
C ILE A 252 -7.18 0.62 -1.78
N ASP A 253 -7.76 1.82 -1.98
CA ASP A 253 -9.17 1.96 -2.38
C ASP A 253 -9.50 1.24 -3.69
N GLY A 254 -8.61 1.37 -4.69
CA GLY A 254 -8.71 0.64 -5.95
C GLY A 254 -8.72 -0.88 -5.74
N CYS A 255 -7.76 -1.41 -4.97
CA CYS A 255 -7.69 -2.85 -4.67
C CYS A 255 -8.92 -3.35 -3.90
N LEU A 256 -9.37 -2.60 -2.88
CA LEU A 256 -10.56 -2.96 -2.10
C LEU A 256 -11.83 -2.88 -2.94
N SER A 257 -11.90 -1.98 -3.92
CA SER A 257 -13.01 -1.91 -4.86
C SER A 257 -13.08 -3.14 -5.76
N VAL A 258 -11.95 -3.66 -6.23
CA VAL A 258 -11.89 -4.94 -6.97
C VAL A 258 -12.39 -6.10 -6.11
N ILE A 259 -11.92 -6.19 -4.85
CA ILE A 259 -12.34 -7.24 -3.91
C ILE A 259 -13.84 -7.13 -3.62
N ALA A 260 -14.34 -5.91 -3.38
CA ALA A 260 -15.75 -5.67 -3.15
C ALA A 260 -16.60 -6.04 -4.38
N GLN A 261 -16.12 -5.77 -5.59
CA GLN A 261 -16.80 -6.19 -6.81
C GLN A 261 -16.91 -7.72 -6.90
N ALA A 262 -15.82 -8.44 -6.68
CA ALA A 262 -15.84 -9.90 -6.65
C ALA A 262 -16.79 -10.45 -5.56
N PHE A 263 -16.89 -9.78 -4.42
CA PHE A 263 -17.86 -10.11 -3.37
C PHE A 263 -19.30 -9.89 -3.85
N MET A 264 -19.60 -8.77 -4.52
CA MET A 264 -20.93 -8.49 -5.06
C MET A 264 -21.33 -9.51 -6.13
N ASP A 265 -20.41 -9.86 -7.03
CA ASP A 265 -20.65 -10.80 -8.12
C ASP A 265 -21.01 -12.21 -7.61
N ALA A 266 -20.51 -12.60 -6.43
CA ALA A 266 -20.84 -13.87 -5.80
C ALA A 266 -22.34 -14.02 -5.41
N PHE A 267 -23.09 -12.92 -5.38
CA PHE A 267 -24.53 -12.90 -5.10
C PHE A 267 -25.40 -12.69 -6.36
N SER A 268 -24.78 -12.56 -7.53
CA SER A 268 -25.50 -12.42 -8.80
C SER A 268 -26.27 -13.70 -9.14
N LEU A 269 -27.53 -13.55 -9.56
CA LEU A 269 -28.35 -14.64 -10.10
C LEU A 269 -28.05 -14.95 -11.57
N THR A 270 -27.26 -14.10 -12.24
CA THR A 270 -26.90 -14.29 -13.65
C THR A 270 -25.58 -15.02 -13.79
N GLU A 271 -25.55 -16.10 -14.58
CA GLU A 271 -24.31 -16.74 -14.99
C GLU A 271 -23.50 -15.78 -15.86
N GLN A 272 -22.32 -15.41 -15.38
CA GLN A 272 -21.45 -14.51 -16.10
C GLN A 272 -20.61 -15.30 -17.13
N GLN A 273 -20.94 -15.15 -18.42
CA GLN A 273 -20.04 -15.61 -19.49
C GLN A 273 -18.80 -14.71 -19.55
N LEU A 274 -17.63 -15.29 -19.26
CA LEU A 274 -16.35 -14.59 -19.30
C LEU A 274 -15.88 -14.40 -20.76
N GLY A 275 -15.94 -13.16 -21.25
CA GLY A 275 -15.48 -12.76 -22.59
C GLY A 275 -14.42 -11.65 -22.56
N LYS A 276 -13.71 -11.48 -23.68
CA LYS A 276 -12.56 -10.55 -23.86
C LYS A 276 -12.83 -9.05 -23.58
N VAL A 277 -14.07 -8.63 -23.38
CA VAL A 277 -14.48 -7.21 -23.31
C VAL A 277 -14.68 -6.73 -21.86
N ARG A 278 -14.53 -7.59 -20.85
CA ARG A 278 -14.66 -7.13 -19.46
C ARG A 278 -13.38 -6.45 -18.94
N PRO A 279 -13.52 -5.38 -18.14
CA PRO A 279 -12.39 -4.74 -17.49
C PRO A 279 -11.64 -5.75 -16.62
N SER A 280 -10.31 -5.74 -16.74
CA SER A 280 -9.40 -6.50 -15.90
C SER A 280 -9.37 -5.86 -14.50
N PHE A 281 -10.39 -6.14 -13.70
CA PHE A 281 -10.39 -5.90 -12.27
C PHE A 281 -9.80 -7.13 -11.56
#